data_AF-A0A1E3SAT2-F1
#
_entry.id   AF-A0A1E3SAT2-F1
#
_cell.length_a   1.000
_cell.length_b   1.000
_cell.length_c   1.000
_cell.angle_alpha   90.00
_cell.angle_beta   90.00
_cell.angle_gamma   90.00
#
_symmetry.space_group_name_H-M   'P 1'
#
loop_
_entity.id
_entity.type
_entity.pdbx_description
1 polymer ?
#
loop_
_entity_poly.entity_id
_entity_poly.type
_entity_poly.pdbx_seq_one_letter_code
_entity_poly.pdbx_strand_id
1 'polypeptide(L)'
;MEPRDTDDGKTVERRLAGWQRALRWGAWLTFLGVAIAHSDRPSFGGLEFLTLAVAIGVTIWCVAKPLGGPKVDIEKPSEVRGPFESRTSWGLVLLGAILTVGGIGATGAIIYDVSTGRATIREVLSDMGNFVVGWTAELVTGWSYDAHLEDTHAYALFALIFPGLILVWYNLVPFVKRGSAFRIDPDTSITVKGPRGWFQILEYEYSAITADGTTIRFTPSVQGNPAIVLPQARVFSQETDARLRSEVSAAFFQERLERRCFTVQTIDRRRFTATPIGVGH
;
A
#
# COMPACT_ATOMS: atom_id res chain seq x y z
N MET A 1 26.50 -21.77 21.47
CA MET A 1 26.64 -20.36 21.91
C MET A 1 25.54 -19.60 21.20
N GLU A 2 24.42 -19.41 21.90
CA GLU A 2 23.16 -18.93 21.34
C GLU A 2 23.19 -17.38 21.30
N PRO A 3 22.86 -16.72 20.17
CA PRO A 3 22.87 -15.27 20.13
C PRO A 3 21.59 -14.71 20.76
N ARG A 4 21.68 -14.44 22.07
CA ARG A 4 20.63 -13.81 22.89
C ARG A 4 20.36 -12.34 22.52
N ASP A 5 21.23 -11.72 21.70
CA ASP A 5 21.17 -10.31 21.31
C ASP A 5 20.13 -9.97 20.22
N THR A 6 19.55 -10.96 19.54
CA THR A 6 18.67 -10.67 18.39
C THR A 6 17.22 -10.36 18.77
N ASP A 7 16.75 -10.80 19.93
CA ASP A 7 15.33 -10.67 20.31
C ASP A 7 15.02 -9.32 20.99
N ASP A 8 15.95 -8.82 21.81
CA ASP A 8 15.84 -7.51 22.45
C ASP A 8 15.95 -6.37 21.42
N GLY A 9 16.89 -6.48 20.47
CA GLY A 9 17.03 -5.52 19.37
C GLY A 9 15.78 -5.41 18.50
N LYS A 10 15.20 -6.56 18.10
CA LYS A 10 13.93 -6.61 17.35
C LYS A 10 12.75 -6.03 18.14
N THR A 11 12.73 -6.23 19.45
CA THR A 11 11.69 -5.70 20.33
C THR A 11 11.76 -4.18 20.44
N VAL A 12 12.96 -3.62 20.58
CA VAL A 12 13.19 -2.16 20.61
C VAL A 12 12.81 -1.52 19.27
N GLU A 13 13.24 -2.11 18.16
CA GLU A 13 12.88 -1.64 16.81
C GLU A 13 11.38 -1.67 16.55
N ARG A 14 10.69 -2.74 16.95
CA ARG A 14 9.22 -2.84 16.85
C ARG A 14 8.52 -1.77 17.68
N ARG A 15 9.03 -1.46 18.88
CA ARG A 15 8.50 -0.39 19.74
C ARG A 15 8.69 0.98 19.10
N LEU A 16 9.86 1.26 18.54
CA LEU A 16 10.15 2.53 17.85
C LEU A 16 9.26 2.73 16.61
N ALA A 17 9.07 1.67 15.81
CA ALA A 17 8.11 1.67 14.69
C ALA A 17 6.66 1.88 15.15
N GLY A 18 6.29 1.31 16.31
CA GLY A 18 5.02 1.55 16.97
C GLY A 18 4.83 3.02 17.34
N TRP A 19 5.84 3.64 17.93
CA TRP A 19 5.83 5.06 18.32
C TRP A 19 5.71 6.00 17.12
N GLN A 20 6.42 5.75 16.02
CA GLN A 20 6.24 6.55 14.80
C GLN A 20 4.84 6.45 14.21
N ARG A 21 4.26 5.24 14.21
CA ARG A 21 2.87 5.06 13.78
C ARG A 21 1.92 5.81 14.71
N ALA A 22 2.13 5.74 16.02
CA ALA A 22 1.32 6.43 17.01
C ALA A 22 1.43 7.96 16.86
N LEU A 23 2.64 8.50 16.65
CA LEU A 23 2.86 9.92 16.39
C LEU A 23 2.17 10.40 15.12
N ARG A 24 2.30 9.65 14.02
CA ARG A 24 1.60 9.97 12.77
C ARG A 24 0.09 9.99 12.97
N TRP A 25 -0.45 8.99 13.66
CA TRP A 25 -1.88 8.92 13.96
C TRP A 25 -2.32 10.06 14.88
N GLY A 26 -1.56 10.35 15.93
CA GLY A 26 -1.82 11.46 16.84
C GLY A 26 -1.86 12.80 16.10
N ALA A 27 -0.91 13.05 15.20
CA ALA A 27 -0.88 14.29 14.43
C ALA A 27 -2.10 14.43 13.51
N TRP A 28 -2.47 13.38 12.78
CA TRP A 28 -3.67 13.39 11.93
C TRP A 28 -4.97 13.49 12.74
N LEU A 29 -5.09 12.79 13.86
CA LEU A 29 -6.27 12.87 14.73
C LEU A 29 -6.39 14.24 15.39
N THR A 30 -5.29 14.87 15.78
CA THR A 30 -5.28 16.23 16.29
C THR A 30 -5.75 17.22 15.23
N PHE A 31 -5.22 17.13 14.00
CA PHE A 31 -5.71 17.96 12.89
C PHE A 31 -7.21 17.77 12.67
N LEU A 32 -7.68 16.52 12.59
CA LEU A 32 -9.11 16.24 12.41
C LEU A 32 -9.96 16.77 13.56
N GLY A 33 -9.52 16.59 14.81
CA GLY A 33 -10.22 17.10 15.98
C GLY A 33 -10.35 18.61 15.96
N VAL A 34 -9.27 19.32 15.60
CA VAL A 34 -9.28 20.79 15.48
C VAL A 34 -10.14 21.24 14.30
N ALA A 35 -10.08 20.55 13.16
CA ALA A 35 -10.91 20.86 11.99
C ALA A 35 -12.41 20.66 12.28
N ILE A 36 -12.78 19.59 13.00
CA ILE A 36 -14.17 19.34 13.43
C ILE A 36 -14.63 20.41 14.43
N ALA A 37 -13.79 20.72 15.43
CA ALA A 37 -14.12 21.71 16.46
C ALA A 37 -14.34 23.13 15.91
N HIS A 38 -13.76 23.44 14.74
CA HIS A 38 -13.91 24.72 14.07
C HIS A 38 -14.69 24.63 12.75
N SER A 39 -15.44 23.54 12.54
CA SER A 39 -16.17 23.29 11.30
C SER A 39 -17.29 24.29 11.00
N ASP A 40 -17.72 25.06 12.00
CA ASP A 40 -18.71 26.15 11.85
C ASP A 40 -18.13 27.39 11.14
N ARG A 41 -16.82 27.42 10.87
CA ARG A 41 -16.15 28.55 10.21
C ARG A 41 -16.12 28.38 8.68
N PRO A 42 -16.19 29.48 7.92
CA PRO A 42 -16.14 29.45 6.47
C PRO A 42 -14.75 29.11 5.91
N SER A 43 -13.68 29.26 6.70
CA SER A 43 -12.30 28.96 6.31
C SER A 43 -11.51 28.39 7.49
N PHE A 44 -10.42 27.71 7.19
CA PHE A 44 -9.46 27.27 8.20
C PHE A 44 -8.73 28.46 8.80
N GLY A 45 -8.66 28.49 10.13
CA GLY A 45 -7.78 29.41 10.84
C GLY A 45 -6.33 28.93 10.84
N GLY A 46 -5.44 29.78 11.37
CA GLY A 46 -4.02 29.46 11.48
C GLY A 46 -3.72 28.20 12.32
N LEU A 47 -4.62 27.81 13.24
CA LEU A 47 -4.45 26.61 14.07
C LEU A 47 -4.70 25.32 13.27
N GLU A 48 -5.70 25.34 12.39
CA GLU A 48 -6.04 24.26 11.48
C GLU A 48 -4.91 24.07 10.45
N PHE A 49 -4.36 25.15 9.90
CA PHE A 49 -3.19 25.10 9.03
C PHE A 49 -1.95 24.58 9.75
N LEU A 50 -1.69 25.05 10.98
CA LEU A 50 -0.56 24.58 11.78
C LEU A 50 -0.66 23.08 12.07
N THR A 51 -1.83 22.59 12.48
CA THR A 51 -2.03 21.16 12.78
C THR A 51 -1.97 20.29 11.52
N LEU A 52 -2.44 20.79 10.38
CA LEU A 52 -2.26 20.15 9.07
C LEU A 52 -0.78 20.06 8.69
N ALA A 53 -0.03 21.16 8.80
CA ALA A 53 1.40 21.20 8.52
C ALA A 53 2.18 20.23 9.42
N VAL A 54 1.84 20.15 10.71
CA VAL A 54 2.42 19.17 11.64
C VAL A 54 2.07 17.73 11.21
N ALA A 55 0.82 17.44 10.86
CA ALA A 55 0.41 16.11 10.40
C ALA A 55 1.18 15.67 9.14
N ILE A 56 1.36 16.58 8.20
CA ILE A 56 2.11 16.32 6.98
C ILE A 56 3.61 16.19 7.27
N GLY A 57 4.19 17.12 8.03
CA GLY A 57 5.60 17.08 8.43
C GLY A 57 5.99 15.81 9.17
N VAL A 58 5.15 15.36 10.12
CA VAL A 58 5.32 14.06 10.80
C VAL A 58 5.23 12.91 9.81
N THR A 59 4.29 12.98 8.85
CA THR A 59 4.15 11.94 7.82
C THR A 59 5.39 11.86 6.94
N ILE A 60 5.91 12.99 6.46
CA ILE A 60 7.15 13.09 5.66
C ILE A 60 8.32 12.55 6.48
N TRP A 61 8.48 12.98 7.74
CA TRP A 61 9.55 12.53 8.61
C TRP A 61 9.51 11.01 8.84
N CYS A 62 8.34 10.43 9.12
CA CYS A 62 8.19 8.99 9.27
C CYS A 62 8.52 8.20 8.00
N VAL A 63 8.32 8.80 6.81
CA VAL A 63 8.70 8.19 5.52
C VAL A 63 10.19 8.34 5.25
N ALA A 64 10.77 9.50 5.53
CA ALA A 64 12.18 9.81 5.29
C ALA A 64 13.12 9.11 6.27
N LYS A 65 12.69 8.95 7.52
CA LYS A 65 13.45 8.29 8.60
C LYS A 65 12.57 7.24 9.29
N PRO A 66 12.29 6.10 8.65
CA PRO A 66 11.56 5.02 9.31
C PRO A 66 12.39 4.49 10.49
N LEU A 67 11.84 4.61 11.70
CA LEU A 67 12.36 4.02 12.92
C LEU A 67 11.73 2.65 13.07
N GLY A 68 12.56 1.63 13.19
CA GLY A 68 12.23 0.23 12.93
C GLY A 68 13.36 -0.33 12.09
N GLY A 69 13.82 -1.55 12.41
CA GLY A 69 15.04 -2.11 11.86
C GLY A 69 15.13 -2.08 10.34
N PRO A 70 16.33 -2.36 9.79
CA PRO A 70 16.53 -2.35 8.36
C PRO A 70 15.45 -3.19 7.68
N LYS A 71 14.87 -2.65 6.61
CA LYS A 71 13.89 -3.36 5.80
C LYS A 71 14.53 -4.65 5.26
N VAL A 72 14.20 -5.78 5.88
CA VAL A 72 14.69 -7.08 5.44
C VAL A 72 13.80 -7.54 4.29
N ASP A 73 14.30 -7.40 3.07
CA ASP A 73 13.67 -7.98 1.89
C ASP A 73 14.29 -9.36 1.62
N ILE A 74 13.48 -10.32 1.19
CA ILE A 74 14.00 -11.56 0.59
C ILE A 74 14.45 -11.20 -0.83
N GLU A 75 15.75 -11.30 -1.08
CA GLU A 75 16.36 -10.83 -2.34
C GLU A 75 16.55 -11.95 -3.36
N LYS A 76 16.70 -13.20 -2.90
CA LYS A 76 16.99 -14.33 -3.79
C LYS A 76 15.86 -15.36 -3.80
N PRO A 77 15.55 -15.96 -4.96
CA PRO A 77 14.58 -17.06 -5.06
C PRO A 77 14.92 -18.25 -4.15
N SER A 78 16.20 -18.54 -3.94
CA SER A 78 16.68 -19.64 -3.08
C SER A 78 16.34 -19.47 -1.59
N GLU A 79 16.08 -18.24 -1.17
CA GLU A 79 15.78 -17.86 0.22
C GLU A 79 14.27 -17.86 0.49
N VAL A 80 13.43 -18.07 -0.53
CA VAL A 80 11.98 -18.09 -0.40
C VAL A 80 11.54 -19.40 0.27
N ARG A 81 11.44 -19.40 1.59
CA ARG A 81 11.03 -20.55 2.41
C ARG A 81 10.12 -20.12 3.56
N GLY A 82 9.31 -21.06 4.04
CA GLY A 82 8.41 -20.85 5.16
C GLY A 82 7.05 -20.29 4.75
N PRO A 83 6.23 -19.88 5.74
CA PRO A 83 4.88 -19.37 5.54
C PRO A 83 4.87 -17.90 5.11
N PHE A 84 4.02 -17.60 4.13
CA PHE A 84 3.85 -16.29 3.50
C PHE A 84 2.38 -15.86 3.47
N GLU A 85 2.16 -14.57 3.68
CA GLU A 85 0.84 -13.96 3.56
C GLU A 85 0.91 -12.56 2.97
N SER A 86 -0.14 -12.14 2.27
CA SER A 86 -0.29 -10.74 1.88
C SER A 86 -0.85 -9.92 3.03
N ARG A 87 -0.30 -8.72 3.24
CA ARG A 87 -0.77 -7.78 4.26
C ARG A 87 -1.22 -6.47 3.66
N THR A 88 -2.38 -6.02 4.14
CA THR A 88 -2.96 -4.72 3.82
C THR A 88 -2.49 -3.70 4.83
N SER A 89 -2.02 -2.55 4.37
CA SER A 89 -1.70 -1.44 5.28
C SER A 89 -2.98 -0.68 5.60
N TRP A 90 -3.75 -1.18 6.56
CA TRP A 90 -5.00 -0.54 6.99
C TRP A 90 -4.82 0.91 7.43
N GLY A 91 -3.65 1.25 7.99
CA GLY A 91 -3.36 2.63 8.34
C GLY A 91 -3.27 3.58 7.14
N LEU A 92 -2.73 3.12 6.01
CA LEU A 92 -2.72 3.91 4.78
C LEU A 92 -4.09 3.93 4.09
N VAL A 93 -4.87 2.85 4.19
CA VAL A 93 -6.26 2.82 3.71
C VAL A 93 -7.10 3.86 4.45
N LEU A 94 -7.04 3.86 5.78
CA LEU A 94 -7.80 4.79 6.62
C LEU A 94 -7.36 6.24 6.39
N LEU A 95 -6.05 6.49 6.30
CA LEU A 95 -5.53 7.82 5.95
C LEU A 95 -6.06 8.27 4.58
N GLY A 96 -6.00 7.41 3.56
CA GLY A 96 -6.56 7.71 2.25
C GLY A 96 -8.06 8.01 2.29
N ALA A 97 -8.83 7.24 3.08
CA ALA A 97 -10.26 7.45 3.25
C ALA A 97 -10.56 8.81 3.90
N ILE A 98 -9.82 9.16 4.96
CA ILE A 98 -9.93 10.46 5.65
C ILE A 98 -9.64 11.61 4.68
N LEU A 99 -8.54 11.53 3.91
CA LEU A 99 -8.19 12.55 2.92
C LEU A 99 -9.27 12.71 1.84
N THR A 100 -9.84 11.58 1.39
CA THR A 100 -10.92 11.57 0.39
C THR A 100 -12.18 12.23 0.93
N VAL A 101 -12.59 11.89 2.16
CA VAL A 101 -13.76 12.48 2.81
C VAL A 101 -13.57 13.98 3.04
N GLY A 102 -12.38 14.40 3.50
CA GLY A 102 -12.04 15.82 3.66
C GLY A 102 -12.16 16.61 2.35
N GLY A 103 -11.65 16.05 1.24
CA GLY A 103 -11.78 16.69 -0.07
C GLY A 103 -13.21 16.70 -0.63
N ILE A 104 -14.01 15.66 -0.38
CA ILE A 104 -15.45 15.66 -0.71
C ILE A 104 -16.17 16.77 0.07
N GLY A 105 -15.88 16.92 1.37
CA GLY A 105 -16.43 18.01 2.20
C GLY A 105 -16.11 19.38 1.62
N ALA A 106 -14.87 19.60 1.20
CA ALA A 106 -14.46 20.83 0.53
C ALA A 106 -15.19 21.05 -0.81
N THR A 107 -15.45 19.99 -1.57
CA THR A 107 -16.26 20.06 -2.81
C THR A 107 -17.68 20.58 -2.51
N GLY A 108 -18.30 20.10 -1.43
CA GLY A 108 -19.61 20.56 -0.98
C GLY A 108 -19.62 22.04 -0.61
N ALA A 109 -18.59 22.51 0.10
CA ALA A 109 -18.42 23.93 0.45
C ALA A 109 -18.24 24.80 -0.81
N ILE A 110 -17.40 24.38 -1.77
CA ILE A 110 -17.24 25.06 -3.06
C ILE A 110 -18.58 25.21 -3.78
N ILE A 111 -19.35 24.13 -3.90
CA ILE A 111 -20.64 24.14 -4.60
C ILE A 111 -21.61 25.10 -3.89
N TYR A 112 -21.67 25.05 -2.56
CA TYR A 112 -22.53 25.91 -1.77
C TYR A 112 -22.16 27.40 -1.95
N ASP A 113 -20.88 27.76 -1.84
CA ASP A 113 -20.44 29.15 -1.92
C ASP A 113 -20.57 29.73 -3.33
N VAL A 114 -20.30 28.93 -4.37
CA VAL A 114 -20.53 29.33 -5.77
C VAL A 114 -22.03 29.50 -6.02
N SER A 115 -22.86 28.58 -5.54
CA SER A 115 -24.32 28.63 -5.75
C SER A 115 -25.01 29.79 -5.01
N THR A 116 -24.42 30.27 -3.92
CA THR A 116 -24.92 31.38 -3.11
C THR A 116 -24.26 32.72 -3.46
N GLY A 117 -23.34 32.74 -4.43
CA GLY A 117 -22.63 33.94 -4.88
C GLY A 117 -21.58 34.45 -3.87
N ARG A 118 -21.19 33.63 -2.89
CA ARG A 118 -20.17 33.96 -1.88
C ARG A 118 -18.74 33.84 -2.41
N ALA A 119 -18.54 33.05 -3.46
CA ALA A 119 -17.26 32.90 -4.13
C ALA A 119 -17.46 32.78 -5.65
N THR A 120 -16.49 33.26 -6.42
CA THR A 120 -16.47 33.06 -7.88
C THR A 120 -15.69 31.80 -8.26
N ILE A 121 -16.02 31.16 -9.39
CA ILE A 121 -15.26 30.02 -9.93
C ILE A 121 -13.78 30.39 -10.13
N ARG A 122 -13.49 31.66 -10.46
CA ARG A 122 -12.13 32.17 -10.64
C ARG A 122 -11.35 32.19 -9.31
N GLU A 123 -11.98 32.59 -8.22
CA GLU A 123 -11.38 32.56 -6.88
C GLU A 123 -11.05 31.12 -6.48
N VAL A 124 -11.98 30.18 -6.67
CA VAL A 124 -11.76 28.75 -6.39
C VAL A 124 -10.57 28.19 -7.19
N LEU A 125 -10.48 28.49 -8.49
CA LEU A 125 -9.39 28.00 -9.33
C LEU A 125 -8.04 28.64 -8.99
N SER A 126 -8.04 29.93 -8.61
CA SER A 126 -6.83 30.63 -8.16
C SER A 126 -6.30 30.03 -6.85
N ASP A 127 -7.22 29.73 -5.93
CA ASP A 127 -6.94 29.12 -4.63
C ASP A 127 -6.31 27.73 -4.79
N MET A 128 -6.90 26.90 -5.66
CA MET A 128 -6.35 25.59 -6.02
C MET A 128 -4.98 25.69 -6.68
N GLY A 129 -4.79 26.65 -7.58
CA GLY A 129 -3.53 26.90 -8.27
C GLY A 129 -2.41 27.28 -7.31
N ASN A 130 -2.68 28.23 -6.40
CA ASN A 130 -1.72 28.67 -5.39
C ASN A 130 -1.31 27.54 -4.45
N PHE A 131 -2.26 26.70 -4.03
CA PHE A 131 -1.98 25.53 -3.21
C PHE A 131 -1.06 24.52 -3.91
N VAL A 132 -1.36 24.16 -5.17
CA VAL A 132 -0.54 23.19 -5.93
C VAL A 132 0.84 23.75 -6.25
N VAL A 133 0.93 25.02 -6.64
CA VAL A 133 2.21 25.69 -6.95
C VAL A 133 3.06 25.82 -5.68
N GLY A 134 2.49 26.25 -4.56
CA GLY A 134 3.18 26.35 -3.28
C GLY A 134 3.77 25.01 -2.84
N TRP A 135 2.95 23.94 -2.87
CA TRP A 135 3.40 22.58 -2.54
C TRP A 135 4.48 22.04 -3.49
N THR A 136 4.33 22.30 -4.79
CA THR A 136 5.31 21.81 -5.79
C THR A 136 6.64 22.54 -5.66
N ALA A 137 6.60 23.86 -5.42
CA ALA A 137 7.80 24.66 -5.18
C ALA A 137 8.54 24.17 -3.94
N GLU A 138 7.84 23.93 -2.84
CA GLU A 138 8.42 23.46 -1.59
C GLU A 138 9.03 22.04 -1.73
N LEU A 139 8.34 21.12 -2.41
CA LEU A 139 8.84 19.76 -2.68
C LEU A 139 10.09 19.72 -3.58
N VAL A 140 10.19 20.62 -4.56
CA VAL A 140 11.28 20.63 -5.54
C VAL A 140 12.49 21.42 -5.05
N THR A 141 12.26 22.51 -4.32
CA THR A 141 13.33 23.45 -3.94
C THR A 141 13.80 23.32 -2.50
N GLY A 142 13.03 22.66 -1.61
CA GLY A 142 13.41 22.42 -0.22
C GLY A 142 13.55 23.70 0.63
N TRP A 143 13.06 24.84 0.16
CA TRP A 143 13.02 26.11 0.86
C TRP A 143 11.56 26.51 1.13
N SER A 144 11.33 27.22 2.24
CA SER A 144 10.02 27.79 2.58
C SER A 144 9.63 28.85 1.55
N TYR A 145 8.93 28.44 0.50
CA TYR A 145 8.32 29.37 -0.43
C TYR A 145 7.16 30.06 0.29
N ASP A 146 7.23 31.39 0.36
CA ASP A 146 6.24 32.24 1.03
C ASP A 146 4.96 32.34 0.16
N ALA A 147 4.25 31.22 0.02
CA ALA A 147 3.20 31.05 -0.98
C ALA A 147 1.89 31.76 -0.62
N HIS A 148 1.86 32.63 0.40
CA HIS A 148 0.63 33.26 0.91
C HIS A 148 -0.45 32.19 1.18
N LEU A 149 -0.05 31.05 1.73
CA LEU A 149 -0.94 29.93 2.07
C LEU A 149 -2.00 30.33 3.10
N GLU A 150 -1.75 31.40 3.84
CA GLU A 150 -2.66 32.05 4.78
C GLU A 150 -3.86 32.74 4.13
N ASP A 151 -3.78 33.05 2.83
CA ASP A 151 -4.92 33.55 2.03
C ASP A 151 -5.71 32.41 1.36
N THR A 152 -5.27 31.15 1.53
CA THR A 152 -5.86 30.02 0.80
C THR A 152 -7.14 29.54 1.50
N HIS A 153 -8.27 29.51 0.80
CA HIS A 153 -9.54 29.05 1.34
C HIS A 153 -9.54 27.52 1.52
N ALA A 154 -10.53 26.98 2.26
CA ALA A 154 -10.67 25.53 2.47
C ALA A 154 -10.88 24.74 1.16
N TYR A 155 -11.09 25.42 0.03
CA TYR A 155 -11.24 24.82 -1.30
C TYR A 155 -9.99 24.05 -1.75
N ALA A 156 -8.81 24.44 -1.26
CA ALA A 156 -7.57 23.70 -1.47
C ALA A 156 -7.64 22.23 -0.99
N LEU A 157 -8.48 21.89 -0.01
CA LEU A 157 -8.67 20.52 0.45
C LEU A 157 -9.29 19.60 -0.62
N PHE A 158 -9.95 20.14 -1.65
CA PHE A 158 -10.36 19.37 -2.82
C PHE A 158 -9.17 18.62 -3.46
N ALA A 159 -7.98 19.23 -3.45
CA ALA A 159 -6.77 18.61 -3.99
C ALA A 159 -6.40 17.32 -3.24
N LEU A 160 -6.90 17.10 -2.01
CA LEU A 160 -6.66 15.89 -1.23
C LEU A 160 -7.48 14.68 -1.68
N ILE A 161 -8.53 14.87 -2.50
CA ILE A 161 -9.31 13.75 -3.05
C ILE A 161 -8.40 12.82 -3.86
N PHE A 162 -7.58 13.38 -4.74
CA PHE A 162 -6.75 12.60 -5.64
C PHE A 162 -5.70 11.74 -4.91
N PRO A 163 -4.84 12.29 -4.01
CA PRO A 163 -3.93 11.47 -3.21
C PRO A 163 -4.67 10.54 -2.24
N GLY A 164 -5.83 10.96 -1.71
CA GLY A 164 -6.69 10.12 -0.88
C GLY A 164 -7.16 8.86 -1.60
N LEU A 165 -7.74 9.03 -2.79
CA LEU A 165 -8.20 7.94 -3.65
C LEU A 165 -7.04 7.03 -4.08
N ILE A 166 -5.89 7.60 -4.44
CA ILE A 166 -4.69 6.80 -4.78
C ILE A 166 -4.25 5.95 -3.58
N LEU A 167 -4.21 6.52 -2.38
CA LEU A 167 -3.85 5.79 -1.17
C LEU A 167 -4.84 4.68 -0.87
N VAL A 168 -6.15 4.94 -0.96
CA VAL A 168 -7.17 3.89 -0.79
C VAL A 168 -6.97 2.80 -1.84
N TRP A 169 -6.98 3.16 -3.12
CA TRP A 169 -6.88 2.23 -4.24
C TRP A 169 -5.63 1.34 -4.13
N TYR A 170 -4.45 1.94 -3.99
CA TYR A 170 -3.18 1.20 -4.00
C TYR A 170 -3.00 0.28 -2.77
N ASN A 171 -3.68 0.58 -1.66
CA ASN A 171 -3.64 -0.26 -0.46
C ASN A 171 -4.78 -1.29 -0.44
N LEU A 172 -5.91 -1.02 -1.08
CA LEU A 172 -7.08 -1.92 -1.11
C LEU A 172 -6.97 -2.99 -2.20
N VAL A 173 -6.31 -2.73 -3.33
CA VAL A 173 -6.13 -3.73 -4.40
C VAL A 173 -5.53 -5.06 -3.87
N PRO A 174 -4.45 -5.05 -3.07
CA PRO A 174 -3.93 -6.28 -2.45
C PRO A 174 -4.87 -6.93 -1.43
N PHE A 175 -5.86 -6.21 -0.90
CA PHE A 175 -6.90 -6.78 -0.02
C PHE A 175 -7.96 -7.52 -0.83
N VAL A 176 -8.45 -6.90 -1.90
CA VAL A 176 -9.47 -7.51 -2.78
C VAL A 176 -8.89 -8.69 -3.55
N LYS A 177 -7.62 -8.60 -3.95
CA LYS A 177 -6.86 -9.65 -4.65
C LYS A 177 -5.92 -10.43 -3.72
N ARG A 178 -6.25 -10.59 -2.43
CA ARG A 178 -5.30 -11.10 -1.42
C ARG A 178 -4.82 -12.54 -1.66
N GLY A 179 -5.61 -13.34 -2.38
CA GLY A 179 -5.36 -14.77 -2.54
C GLY A 179 -5.31 -15.51 -1.19
N SER A 180 -4.89 -16.76 -1.22
CA SER A 180 -4.69 -17.60 -0.04
C SER A 180 -3.25 -17.51 0.45
N ALA A 181 -3.07 -17.50 1.77
CA ALA A 181 -1.74 -17.67 2.36
C ALA A 181 -1.12 -18.99 1.87
N PHE A 182 0.19 -18.97 1.64
CA PHE A 182 0.93 -20.12 1.14
C PHE A 182 2.18 -20.35 1.96
N ARG A 183 2.71 -21.57 1.93
CA ARG A 183 3.96 -21.95 2.59
C ARG A 183 4.81 -22.70 1.59
N ILE A 184 6.10 -22.40 1.59
CA ILE A 184 7.10 -23.14 0.81
C ILE A 184 7.89 -24.00 1.78
N ASP A 185 7.72 -25.31 1.65
CA ASP A 185 8.37 -26.31 2.47
C ASP A 185 9.84 -26.51 2.04
N PRO A 186 10.70 -27.14 2.87
CA PRO A 186 12.14 -27.30 2.59
C PRO A 186 12.44 -28.09 1.31
N ASP A 187 11.53 -28.98 0.91
CA ASP A 187 11.56 -29.73 -0.35
C ASP A 187 11.06 -28.90 -1.55
N THR A 188 10.83 -27.61 -1.35
CA THR A 188 10.24 -26.63 -2.27
C THR A 188 8.77 -26.86 -2.60
N SER A 189 8.10 -27.83 -1.96
CA SER A 189 6.66 -28.03 -2.16
C SER A 189 5.87 -26.79 -1.69
N ILE A 190 4.78 -26.51 -2.40
CA ILE A 190 3.95 -25.33 -2.13
C ILE A 190 2.66 -25.81 -1.50
N THR A 191 2.43 -25.39 -0.27
CA THR A 191 1.18 -25.63 0.45
C THR A 191 0.37 -24.36 0.56
N VAL A 192 -0.95 -24.46 0.48
CA VAL A 192 -1.88 -23.33 0.48
C VAL A 192 -2.91 -23.52 1.56
N LYS A 193 -3.27 -22.43 2.22
CA LYS A 193 -4.33 -22.41 3.21
C LYS A 193 -5.69 -22.36 2.52
N GLY A 194 -6.44 -23.45 2.63
CA GLY A 194 -7.84 -23.56 2.22
C GLY A 194 -8.81 -23.53 3.40
N PRO A 195 -10.12 -23.69 3.14
CA PRO A 195 -11.15 -23.72 4.18
C PRO A 195 -10.99 -24.87 5.19
N ARG A 196 -10.44 -26.00 4.74
CA ARG A 196 -10.26 -27.23 5.53
C ARG A 196 -8.85 -27.38 6.11
N GLY A 197 -7.99 -26.38 5.96
CA GLY A 197 -6.60 -26.41 6.39
C GLY A 197 -5.60 -26.25 5.25
N TRP A 198 -4.36 -26.63 5.52
CA TRP A 198 -3.28 -26.57 4.55
C TRP A 198 -3.30 -27.80 3.64
N PHE A 199 -3.14 -27.58 2.34
CA PHE A 199 -3.03 -28.65 1.35
C PHE A 199 -1.96 -28.31 0.32
N GLN A 200 -1.34 -29.32 -0.28
CA GLN A 200 -0.28 -29.15 -1.25
C GLN A 200 -0.87 -28.84 -2.64
N ILE A 201 -0.30 -27.84 -3.32
CA ILE A 201 -0.56 -27.62 -4.74
C ILE A 201 0.22 -28.68 -5.52
N LEU A 202 -0.49 -29.39 -6.38
CA LEU A 202 0.08 -30.28 -7.38
C LEU A 202 -0.02 -29.57 -8.73
N GLU A 203 1.10 -29.06 -9.24
CA GLU A 203 1.09 -28.15 -10.40
C GLU A 203 0.48 -28.78 -11.65
N TYR A 204 0.59 -30.11 -11.80
CA TYR A 204 0.03 -30.86 -12.94
C TYR A 204 -1.51 -30.91 -12.97
N GLU A 205 -2.20 -30.52 -11.90
CA GLU A 205 -3.67 -30.41 -11.88
C GLU A 205 -4.19 -29.14 -12.58
N TYR A 206 -3.28 -28.25 -13.01
CA TYR A 206 -3.59 -26.93 -13.55
C TYR A 206 -3.17 -26.81 -15.02
N SER A 207 -4.04 -26.24 -15.83
CA SER A 207 -3.86 -26.05 -17.27
C SER A 207 -3.08 -24.78 -17.60
N ALA A 208 -3.13 -23.79 -16.72
CA ALA A 208 -2.40 -22.54 -16.88
C ALA A 208 -2.11 -21.91 -15.52
N ILE A 209 -0.92 -21.31 -15.39
CA ILE A 209 -0.50 -20.56 -14.21
C ILE A 209 -0.10 -19.16 -14.67
N THR A 210 -0.77 -18.12 -14.16
CA THR A 210 -0.58 -16.73 -14.60
C THR A 210 -0.24 -15.83 -13.43
N ALA A 211 0.85 -15.08 -13.52
CA ALA A 211 1.21 -14.04 -12.57
C ALA A 211 0.94 -12.65 -13.18
N ASP A 212 0.11 -11.84 -12.52
CA ASP A 212 -0.26 -10.49 -12.98
C ASP A 212 0.51 -9.37 -12.26
N GLY A 213 1.48 -9.73 -11.40
CA GLY A 213 2.24 -8.79 -10.57
C GLY A 213 1.54 -8.45 -9.24
N THR A 214 0.27 -8.83 -9.08
CA THR A 214 -0.47 -8.74 -7.81
C THR A 214 -0.75 -10.11 -7.21
N THR A 215 -1.02 -11.11 -8.06
CA THR A 215 -1.35 -12.48 -7.71
C THR A 215 -0.78 -13.46 -8.71
N ILE A 216 -0.62 -14.71 -8.27
CA ILE A 216 -0.32 -15.88 -9.10
C ILE A 216 -1.55 -16.78 -9.07
N ARG A 217 -2.20 -16.94 -10.22
CA ARG A 217 -3.42 -17.73 -10.38
C ARG A 217 -3.10 -19.07 -11.03
N PHE A 218 -3.52 -20.14 -10.40
CA PHE A 218 -3.49 -21.52 -10.89
C PHE A 218 -4.89 -21.86 -11.41
N THR A 219 -5.00 -21.99 -12.72
CA THR A 219 -6.25 -22.29 -13.43
C THR A 219 -6.36 -23.80 -13.62
N PRO A 220 -7.42 -24.46 -13.11
CA PRO A 220 -7.49 -25.91 -13.10
C PRO A 220 -7.67 -26.48 -14.51
N SER A 221 -7.21 -27.72 -14.72
CA SER A 221 -7.42 -28.46 -15.98
C SER A 221 -8.84 -28.99 -16.12
N VAL A 222 -9.51 -29.28 -15.00
CA VAL A 222 -10.88 -29.80 -14.96
C VAL A 222 -11.87 -28.67 -14.74
N GLN A 223 -12.86 -28.58 -15.62
CA GLN A 223 -13.94 -27.60 -15.53
C GLN A 223 -14.79 -27.87 -14.27
N GLY A 224 -14.94 -26.86 -13.42
CA GLY A 224 -15.70 -26.97 -12.15
C GLY A 224 -14.84 -26.94 -10.89
N ASN A 225 -13.53 -27.18 -10.98
CA ASN A 225 -12.62 -26.95 -9.86
C ASN A 225 -12.37 -25.44 -9.65
N PRO A 226 -12.25 -24.97 -8.39
CA PRO A 226 -11.93 -23.57 -8.14
C PRO A 226 -10.46 -23.27 -8.47
N ALA A 227 -10.20 -22.10 -9.05
CA ALA A 227 -8.84 -21.62 -9.24
C ALA A 227 -8.19 -21.30 -7.89
N ILE A 228 -6.90 -21.64 -7.75
CA ILE A 228 -6.12 -21.22 -6.59
C ILE A 228 -5.42 -19.91 -6.91
N VAL A 229 -5.49 -18.95 -6.00
CA VAL A 229 -4.86 -17.64 -6.17
C VAL A 229 -3.90 -17.43 -5.02
N LEU A 230 -2.62 -17.25 -5.31
CA LEU A 230 -1.59 -16.89 -4.35
C LEU A 230 -1.31 -15.39 -4.45
N PRO A 231 -1.04 -14.71 -3.32
CA PRO A 231 -0.58 -13.34 -3.39
C PRO A 231 0.83 -13.22 -3.94
N GLN A 232 1.07 -12.12 -4.66
CA GLN A 232 2.39 -11.72 -5.15
C GLN A 232 2.76 -10.30 -4.70
N ALA A 233 1.76 -9.44 -4.49
CA ALA A 233 1.94 -8.09 -3.95
C ALA A 233 1.82 -8.08 -2.42
N ARG A 234 2.72 -7.32 -1.79
CA ARG A 234 2.77 -7.10 -0.32
C ARG A 234 2.81 -8.41 0.48
N VAL A 235 3.60 -9.36 0.00
CA VAL A 235 3.81 -10.65 0.65
C VAL A 235 4.91 -10.52 1.70
N PHE A 236 4.66 -11.07 2.87
CA PHE A 236 5.60 -11.08 3.99
C PHE A 236 5.73 -12.49 4.54
N SER A 237 6.94 -12.85 4.96
CA SER A 237 7.17 -14.06 5.76
C SER A 237 6.51 -13.89 7.13
N GLN A 238 5.76 -14.89 7.59
CA GLN A 238 5.17 -14.84 8.93
C GLN A 238 6.22 -15.05 10.03
N GLU A 239 7.35 -15.69 9.71
CA GLU A 239 8.42 -15.99 10.68
C GLU A 239 9.36 -14.81 10.88
N THR A 240 9.84 -14.21 9.79
CA THR A 240 10.88 -13.18 9.83
C THR A 240 10.37 -11.77 9.61
N ASP A 241 9.09 -11.61 9.25
CA ASP A 241 8.51 -10.34 8.80
C ASP A 241 9.16 -9.76 7.53
N ALA A 242 10.05 -10.53 6.89
CA ALA A 242 10.77 -10.11 5.70
C ALA A 242 9.81 -10.00 4.51
N ARG A 243 9.96 -8.95 3.72
CA ARG A 243 9.11 -8.74 2.55
C ARG A 243 9.59 -9.60 1.39
N LEU A 244 8.69 -10.41 0.85
CA LEU A 244 8.91 -11.08 -0.42
C LEU A 244 8.57 -10.12 -1.56
N ARG A 245 9.58 -9.71 -2.33
CA ARG A 245 9.38 -8.88 -3.52
C ARG A 245 8.66 -9.68 -4.60
N SER A 246 7.71 -9.04 -5.29
CA SER A 246 6.94 -9.66 -6.38
C SER A 246 7.83 -10.22 -7.50
N GLU A 247 8.98 -9.58 -7.73
CA GLU A 247 9.99 -9.99 -8.72
C GLU A 247 10.69 -11.28 -8.32
N VAL A 248 11.08 -11.39 -7.05
CA VAL A 248 11.73 -12.57 -6.48
C VAL A 248 10.73 -13.73 -6.40
N SER A 249 9.49 -13.43 -6.02
CA SER A 249 8.39 -14.39 -6.09
C SER A 249 8.19 -14.90 -7.52
N ALA A 250 8.09 -14.01 -8.52
CA ALA A 250 7.94 -14.41 -9.92
C ALA A 250 9.09 -15.33 -10.36
N ALA A 251 10.33 -14.93 -10.12
CA ALA A 251 11.52 -15.71 -10.47
C ALA A 251 11.51 -17.11 -9.82
N PHE A 252 11.17 -17.21 -8.53
CA PHE A 252 11.03 -18.50 -7.84
C PHE A 252 10.02 -19.42 -8.53
N PHE A 253 8.82 -18.90 -8.85
CA PHE A 253 7.79 -19.70 -9.50
C PHE A 253 8.18 -20.07 -10.94
N GLN A 254 8.82 -19.18 -11.69
CA GLN A 254 9.33 -19.47 -13.04
C GLN A 254 10.35 -20.62 -13.01
N GLU A 255 11.41 -20.50 -12.19
CA GLU A 255 12.44 -21.53 -12.06
C GLU A 255 11.85 -22.89 -11.66
N ARG A 256 10.86 -22.88 -10.76
CA ARG A 256 10.18 -24.09 -10.31
C ARG A 256 9.35 -24.73 -11.43
N LEU A 257 8.58 -23.93 -12.16
CA LEU A 257 7.68 -24.42 -13.20
C LEU A 257 8.44 -24.96 -14.40
N GLU A 258 9.54 -24.30 -14.79
CA GLU A 258 10.45 -24.79 -15.84
C GLU A 258 11.00 -26.18 -15.48
N ARG A 259 11.43 -26.39 -14.23
CA ARG A 259 11.89 -27.70 -13.74
C ARG A 259 10.79 -28.77 -13.70
N ARG A 260 9.52 -28.37 -13.75
CA ARG A 260 8.35 -29.25 -13.71
C ARG A 260 7.70 -29.42 -15.09
N CYS A 261 8.44 -29.15 -16.16
CA CYS A 261 8.00 -29.31 -17.54
C CYS A 261 6.82 -28.38 -17.93
N PHE A 262 6.83 -27.15 -17.43
CA PHE A 262 5.97 -26.09 -17.94
C PHE A 262 6.74 -25.21 -18.93
N THR A 263 6.08 -24.78 -19.99
CA THR A 263 6.55 -23.69 -20.85
C THR A 263 6.22 -22.37 -20.17
N VAL A 264 7.23 -21.58 -19.81
CA VAL A 264 7.06 -20.27 -19.17
C VAL A 264 7.29 -19.16 -20.20
N GLN A 265 6.30 -18.28 -20.34
CA GLN A 265 6.36 -17.04 -21.11
C GLN A 265 6.44 -15.86 -20.15
N THR A 266 7.63 -15.29 -20.02
CA THR A 266 7.86 -14.11 -19.18
C THR A 266 7.43 -12.84 -19.93
N ILE A 267 6.54 -12.07 -19.32
CA ILE A 267 6.06 -10.78 -19.85
C ILE A 267 6.95 -9.66 -19.33
N ASP A 268 7.22 -9.67 -18.02
CA ASP A 268 8.19 -8.79 -17.37
C ASP A 268 8.72 -9.43 -16.08
N ARG A 269 9.51 -8.68 -15.29
CA ARG A 269 10.11 -9.16 -14.03
C ARG A 269 9.10 -9.64 -12.98
N ARG A 270 7.82 -9.30 -13.10
CA ARG A 270 6.75 -9.64 -12.15
C ARG A 270 5.66 -10.50 -12.79
N ARG A 271 5.55 -10.51 -14.11
CA ARG A 271 4.45 -11.13 -14.84
C ARG A 271 4.93 -12.25 -15.75
N PHE A 272 4.23 -13.37 -15.69
CA PHE A 272 4.48 -14.51 -16.56
C PHE A 272 3.20 -15.32 -16.77
N THR A 273 3.21 -16.12 -17.82
CA THR A 273 2.22 -17.17 -18.07
C THR A 273 2.95 -18.48 -18.23
N ALA A 274 2.47 -19.55 -17.61
CA ALA A 274 3.03 -20.87 -17.72
C ALA A 274 1.95 -21.89 -18.08
N THR A 275 2.24 -22.78 -19.02
CA THR A 275 1.35 -23.87 -19.44
C THR A 275 2.11 -25.19 -19.40
N PRO A 276 1.46 -26.32 -19.04
CA PRO A 276 2.11 -27.62 -19.13
C PRO A 276 2.60 -27.86 -20.55
N ILE A 277 3.81 -28.39 -20.71
CA ILE A 277 4.25 -28.89 -22.01
C ILE A 277 3.31 -30.05 -22.33
N GLY A 278 2.47 -29.88 -23.34
CA GLY A 278 1.58 -30.94 -23.79
C GLY A 278 2.40 -32.18 -24.05
N VAL A 279 2.11 -33.27 -23.33
CA VAL A 279 2.52 -34.59 -23.79
C VAL A 279 1.73 -34.79 -25.07
N GLY A 280 2.37 -34.55 -26.22
CA GLY A 280 1.79 -34.92 -27.50
C GLY A 280 1.41 -36.39 -27.40
N HIS A 281 0.11 -36.65 -27.51
CA HIS A 281 -0.38 -37.98 -27.83
C HIS A 281 -0.01 -38.31 -29.27
#